data_AF-A0A3A8Y5S6-F1
#
_entry.id   AF-A0A3A8Y5S6-F1
#
_cell.length_a   1.000
_cell.length_b   1.000
_cell.length_c   1.000
_cell.angle_alpha   90.00
_cell.angle_beta   90.00
_cell.angle_gamma   90.00
#
_symmetry.space_group_name_H-M   'P 1'
#
loop_
_entity.id
_entity.type
_entity.pdbx_description
1 polymer ?
#
loop_
_entity_poly.entity_id
_entity_poly.type
_entity_poly.pdbx_seq_one_letter_code
_entity_poly.pdbx_strand_id
1 'polypeptide(L)'
;MANQKLLEVFLDTKRILCSNDYYIHIPKKIIHVTNSENMIPHLMGMQYIGKPDMFTGDRGAYMIKKGRLKYDSLEKLIRKYYRGADKQASMLAMVNGKIDNLHRIEDMLSTYSVLYLYDVAANPDSELKTDYLLVNHLEEMVLQLGVVKAEHKKLQVYHCNSFMVAYKKNEDYDLHYRNLTQHYEISKIVREDKITKRSEVIYQSMEAEKRELMGIEKMLVSASVPVNEKLIKAIFRLNQKFGEYHTLDMLSDSEQIIKKCRNKRDEALVKDFISLWRERTDGI
;
A
#
# COMPACT_ATOMS: atom_id res chain seq x y z
N MET A 1 4.69 1.83 29.42
CA MET A 1 4.07 2.09 28.10
C MET A 1 5.11 2.57 27.07
N ALA A 2 5.94 3.60 27.33
CA ALA A 2 6.94 4.08 26.35
C ALA A 2 7.97 3.01 25.87
N ASN A 3 8.33 2.04 26.73
CA ASN A 3 9.30 0.99 26.39
C ASN A 3 8.84 -0.01 25.31
N GLN A 4 7.55 -0.07 24.97
CA GLN A 4 7.02 -0.99 23.95
C GLN A 4 6.65 -0.31 22.63
N LYS A 5 6.55 1.03 22.61
CA LYS A 5 6.12 1.80 21.44
C LYS A 5 6.87 1.45 20.15
N LEU A 6 8.19 1.30 20.20
CA LEU A 6 8.97 0.91 19.01
C LEU A 6 8.61 -0.48 18.50
N LEU A 7 8.36 -1.42 19.41
CA LEU A 7 7.98 -2.78 19.04
C LEU A 7 6.56 -2.82 18.47
N GLU A 8 5.63 -2.10 19.08
CA GLU A 8 4.24 -1.97 18.59
C GLU A 8 4.23 -1.41 17.17
N VAL A 9 4.86 -0.24 16.94
CA VAL A 9 4.95 0.37 15.60
C VAL A 9 5.62 -0.57 14.60
N PHE A 10 6.66 -1.30 15.02
CA PHE A 10 7.33 -2.28 14.17
C PHE A 10 6.38 -3.43 13.76
N LEU A 11 5.63 -3.98 14.72
CA LEU A 11 4.71 -5.10 14.48
C LEU A 11 3.51 -4.67 13.61
N ASP A 12 2.99 -3.46 13.84
CA ASP A 12 1.90 -2.90 13.02
C ASP A 12 2.37 -2.65 11.59
N THR A 13 3.55 -2.05 11.42
CA THR A 13 4.14 -1.83 10.09
C THR A 13 4.40 -3.16 9.38
N LYS A 14 4.88 -4.18 10.11
CA LYS A 14 5.07 -5.53 9.59
C LYS A 14 3.74 -6.13 9.10
N ARG A 15 2.67 -6.02 9.90
CA ARG A 15 1.33 -6.52 9.55
C ARG A 15 0.85 -5.92 8.22
N ILE A 16 1.08 -4.63 8.03
CA ILE A 16 0.65 -3.91 6.83
C ILE A 16 1.58 -4.29 5.66
N LEU A 17 2.86 -3.89 5.70
CA LEU A 17 3.75 -3.94 4.54
C LEU A 17 4.45 -5.28 4.31
N CYS A 18 4.72 -6.05 5.36
CA CYS A 18 5.57 -7.24 5.23
C CYS A 18 4.77 -8.53 5.04
N SER A 19 3.51 -8.59 5.48
CA SER A 19 2.63 -9.74 5.27
C SER A 19 2.06 -9.83 3.85
N ASN A 20 2.13 -8.72 3.10
CA ASN A 20 1.50 -8.61 1.79
C ASN A 20 2.50 -8.19 0.71
N ASP A 21 2.25 -8.64 -0.51
CA ASP A 21 2.73 -8.04 -1.76
C ASP A 21 1.68 -7.03 -2.24
N TYR A 22 2.14 -5.94 -2.87
CA TYR A 22 1.27 -4.91 -3.43
C TYR A 22 1.58 -4.72 -4.91
N TYR A 23 0.55 -4.82 -5.74
CA TYR A 23 0.63 -4.60 -7.17
C TYR A 23 -0.06 -3.28 -7.50
N ILE A 24 0.74 -2.25 -7.80
CA ILE A 24 0.26 -0.91 -8.14
C ILE A 24 0.15 -0.81 -9.66
N HIS A 25 -1.07 -0.67 -10.16
CA HIS A 25 -1.37 -0.58 -11.59
C HIS A 25 -1.34 0.88 -12.04
N ILE A 26 -0.38 1.23 -12.88
CA ILE A 26 -0.28 2.51 -13.57
C ILE A 26 -0.45 2.28 -15.09
N PRO A 27 -0.61 3.32 -15.92
CA PRO A 27 -0.70 3.14 -17.36
C PRO A 27 0.48 2.33 -17.90
N LYS A 28 0.17 1.25 -18.64
CA LYS A 28 1.14 0.37 -19.34
C LYS A 28 2.11 -0.42 -18.44
N LYS A 29 1.99 -0.37 -17.10
CA LYS A 29 2.92 -1.05 -16.18
C LYS A 29 2.28 -1.43 -14.84
N ILE A 30 2.75 -2.53 -14.27
CA ILE A 30 2.44 -2.93 -12.89
C ILE A 30 3.72 -2.85 -12.07
N ILE A 31 3.67 -2.16 -10.93
CA ILE A 31 4.77 -2.07 -9.97
C ILE A 31 4.49 -3.03 -8.84
N HIS A 32 5.37 -4.02 -8.68
CA HIS A 32 5.30 -4.98 -7.59
C HIS A 32 6.14 -4.47 -6.42
N VAL A 33 5.48 -4.09 -5.33
CA VAL A 33 6.08 -3.67 -4.07
C VAL A 33 6.02 -4.81 -3.06
N THR A 34 7.17 -5.22 -2.53
CA THR A 34 7.28 -6.25 -1.51
C THR A 34 8.31 -5.86 -0.46
N ASN A 35 7.88 -5.76 0.80
CA ASN A 35 8.75 -5.39 1.91
C ASN A 35 9.09 -6.57 2.81
N SER A 36 10.31 -6.57 3.34
CA SER A 36 10.72 -7.44 4.44
C SER A 36 10.93 -6.61 5.71
N GLU A 37 10.97 -7.29 6.86
CA GLU A 37 11.12 -6.66 8.17
C GLU A 37 12.36 -5.77 8.29
N ASN A 38 13.42 -6.08 7.55
CA ASN A 38 14.68 -5.32 7.52
C ASN A 38 14.51 -3.87 7.00
N MET A 39 13.42 -3.57 6.29
CA MET A 39 13.11 -2.22 5.80
C MET A 39 12.36 -1.36 6.83
N ILE A 40 11.71 -1.98 7.81
CA ILE A 40 10.90 -1.27 8.82
C ILE A 40 11.73 -0.25 9.62
N PRO A 41 12.95 -0.56 10.11
CA PRO A 41 13.77 0.44 10.78
C PRO A 41 14.06 1.67 9.91
N HIS A 42 14.21 1.50 8.60
CA HIS A 42 14.41 2.61 7.67
C HIS A 42 13.17 3.51 7.60
N LEU A 43 11.98 2.90 7.51
CA LEU A 43 10.70 3.61 7.53
C LEU A 43 10.49 4.39 8.83
N MET A 44 10.91 3.81 9.96
CA MET A 44 10.90 4.45 11.28
C MET A 44 11.96 5.55 11.46
N GLY A 45 12.84 5.79 10.48
CA GLY A 45 13.89 6.81 10.56
C GLY A 45 15.11 6.39 11.39
N MET A 46 15.31 5.10 11.66
CA MET A 46 16.41 4.60 12.50
C MET A 46 17.80 4.81 11.89
N GLN A 47 17.88 5.02 10.57
CA GLN A 47 19.11 5.44 9.89
C GLN A 47 19.68 6.77 10.40
N TYR A 48 18.85 7.56 11.10
CA TYR A 48 19.19 8.91 11.54
C TYR A 48 19.59 9.02 13.01
N ILE A 49 19.49 7.96 13.82
CA ILE A 49 19.74 8.07 15.27
C ILE A 49 21.14 7.61 15.70
N GLY A 50 21.95 7.09 14.77
CA GLY A 50 23.23 6.47 15.09
C GLY A 50 24.30 6.75 14.04
N LYS A 51 25.40 5.99 14.12
CA LYS A 51 26.32 5.88 12.98
C LYS A 51 25.58 5.28 11.78
N PRO A 52 26.06 5.54 10.54
CA PRO A 52 25.56 4.86 9.36
C PRO A 52 25.42 3.35 9.61
N ASP A 53 24.28 2.80 9.19
CA ASP A 53 23.92 1.39 9.28
C ASP A 53 23.85 0.75 10.68
N MET A 54 23.97 1.55 11.74
CA MET A 54 23.96 1.05 13.12
C MET A 54 22.60 0.43 13.51
N PHE A 55 21.51 1.02 13.02
CA PHE A 55 20.13 0.64 13.37
C PHE A 55 19.25 0.39 12.14
N THR A 56 19.85 0.07 10.99
CA THR A 56 19.14 -0.30 9.76
C THR A 56 19.19 -1.81 9.52
N GLY A 57 18.39 -2.30 8.58
CA GLY A 57 18.41 -3.69 8.15
C GLY A 57 18.07 -4.69 9.26
N ASP A 58 18.66 -5.88 9.14
CA ASP A 58 18.45 -6.98 10.10
C ASP A 58 18.89 -6.62 11.52
N ARG A 59 19.97 -5.85 11.63
CA ARG A 59 20.48 -5.37 12.93
C ARG A 59 19.46 -4.46 13.60
N GLY A 60 18.91 -3.49 12.88
CA GLY A 60 17.87 -2.60 13.40
C GLY A 60 16.64 -3.37 13.85
N ALA A 61 16.14 -4.28 13.00
CA ALA A 61 14.99 -5.12 13.30
C ALA A 61 15.24 -6.00 14.55
N TYR A 62 16.43 -6.59 14.67
CA TYR A 62 16.82 -7.37 15.85
C TYR A 62 16.83 -6.53 17.13
N MET A 63 17.42 -5.33 17.08
CA MET A 63 17.53 -4.45 18.25
C MET A 63 16.16 -4.03 18.79
N ILE A 64 15.20 -3.74 17.91
CA ILE A 64 13.83 -3.42 18.29
C ILE A 64 13.12 -4.66 18.85
N LYS A 65 13.13 -5.78 18.12
CA LYS A 65 12.45 -7.02 18.52
C LYS A 65 12.94 -7.59 19.85
N LYS A 66 14.22 -7.39 20.19
CA LYS A 66 14.80 -7.85 21.46
C LYS A 66 14.75 -6.79 22.57
N GLY A 67 14.10 -5.65 22.35
CA GLY A 67 14.00 -4.57 23.33
C GLY A 67 15.35 -3.95 23.71
N ARG A 68 16.37 -4.12 22.85
CA ARG A 68 17.72 -3.56 23.05
C ARG A 68 17.78 -2.08 22.65
N LEU A 69 16.85 -1.63 21.82
CA LEU A 69 16.60 -0.22 21.54
C LEU A 69 15.24 0.15 22.13
N LYS A 70 15.21 1.18 22.98
CA LYS A 70 14.00 1.70 23.64
C LYS A 70 13.66 3.07 23.08
N TYR A 71 12.37 3.42 23.06
CA TYR A 71 11.91 4.73 22.57
C TYR A 71 12.58 5.89 23.34
N ASP A 72 12.69 5.78 24.65
CA ASP A 72 13.32 6.80 25.50
C ASP A 72 14.84 6.96 25.25
N SER A 73 15.47 5.98 24.57
CA SER A 73 16.88 6.05 24.21
C SER A 73 17.14 6.86 22.93
N LEU A 74 16.11 7.20 22.14
CA LEU A 74 16.27 7.88 20.84
C LEU A 74 16.93 9.25 21.00
N GLU A 75 16.44 10.07 21.93
CA GLU A 75 17.01 11.39 22.20
C GLU A 75 18.47 11.30 22.64
N LYS A 76 18.79 10.37 23.55
CA LYS A 76 20.17 10.14 24.01
C LYS A 76 21.11 9.78 22.85
N LEU A 77 20.64 8.95 21.92
CA LEU A 77 21.42 8.55 20.75
C LEU A 77 21.62 9.72 19.78
N ILE A 78 20.58 10.51 19.50
CA ILE A 78 20.69 11.70 18.66
C ILE A 78 21.66 12.72 19.27
N ARG A 79 21.54 13.01 20.58
CA ARG A 79 22.46 13.91 21.29
C ARG A 79 23.91 13.44 21.25
N LYS A 80 24.14 12.12 21.19
CA LYS A 80 25.49 11.53 21.10
C LYS A 80 26.13 11.72 19.72
N TYR A 81 25.34 11.68 18.64
CA TYR A 81 25.87 11.65 17.27
C TYR A 81 25.72 12.96 16.48
N TYR A 82 24.85 13.87 16.92
CA TYR A 82 24.68 15.19 16.30
C TYR A 82 25.14 16.29 17.24
N ARG A 83 25.76 17.33 16.69
CA ARG A 83 26.20 18.54 17.42
C ARG A 83 25.24 19.69 17.16
N GLY A 84 25.02 20.53 18.17
CA GLY A 84 24.13 21.70 18.11
C GLY A 84 22.69 21.38 18.52
N ALA A 85 22.11 22.22 19.37
CA ALA A 85 20.77 22.02 19.92
C ALA A 85 19.70 21.99 18.81
N ASP A 86 19.78 22.91 17.85
CA ASP A 86 18.81 23.00 16.75
C ASP A 86 18.83 21.75 15.86
N LYS A 87 20.02 21.25 15.53
CA LYS A 87 20.15 20.02 14.75
C LYS A 87 19.62 18.81 15.52
N GLN A 88 19.94 18.70 16.81
CA GLN A 88 19.42 17.61 17.66
C GLN A 88 17.89 17.65 17.75
N ALA A 89 17.30 18.82 17.97
CA ALA A 89 15.85 19.01 18.02
C ALA A 89 15.19 18.65 16.68
N SER A 90 15.75 19.13 15.57
CA SER A 90 15.28 18.83 14.21
C SER A 90 15.32 17.32 13.91
N MET A 91 16.42 16.65 14.22
CA MET A 91 16.55 15.20 13.99
C MET A 91 15.59 14.40 14.86
N LEU A 92 15.41 14.78 16.13
CA LEU A 92 14.48 14.11 17.04
C LEU A 92 13.03 14.30 16.59
N ALA A 93 12.65 15.52 16.19
CA ALA A 93 11.32 15.81 15.65
C ALA A 93 11.03 14.99 14.39
N MET A 94 12.00 14.88 13.46
CA MET A 94 11.84 14.06 12.26
C MET A 94 11.66 12.56 12.59
N VAL A 95 12.50 12.00 13.47
CA VAL A 95 12.41 10.57 13.83
C VAL A 95 11.12 10.26 14.58
N ASN A 96 10.74 11.09 15.56
CA ASN A 96 9.47 10.92 16.27
C ASN A 96 8.30 11.07 15.30
N GLY A 97 8.32 12.08 14.43
CA GLY A 97 7.29 12.27 13.41
C GLY A 97 7.14 11.05 12.50
N LYS A 98 8.24 10.41 12.08
CA LYS A 98 8.18 9.15 11.30
C LYS A 98 7.55 8.01 12.09
N ILE A 99 7.99 7.78 13.33
CA ILE A 99 7.47 6.69 14.18
C ILE A 99 5.98 6.91 14.46
N ASP A 100 5.61 8.12 14.87
CA ASP A 100 4.27 8.46 15.34
C ASP A 100 3.24 8.39 14.23
N ASN A 101 3.64 8.68 12.99
CA ASN A 101 2.74 8.65 11.85
C ASN A 101 2.77 7.34 11.06
N LEU A 102 3.63 6.37 11.38
CA LEU A 102 3.82 5.19 10.53
C LEU A 102 2.56 4.32 10.39
N HIS A 103 1.68 4.35 11.40
CA HIS A 103 0.37 3.70 11.35
C HIS A 103 -0.50 4.18 10.17
N ARG A 104 -0.30 5.42 9.70
CA ARG A 104 -1.05 6.02 8.57
C ARG A 104 -0.70 5.41 7.21
N ILE A 105 0.22 4.45 7.13
CA ILE A 105 0.37 3.64 5.92
C ILE A 105 -0.95 2.89 5.63
N GLU A 106 -1.71 2.53 6.65
CA GLU A 106 -3.05 1.93 6.44
C GLU A 106 -4.01 2.92 5.77
N ASP A 107 -3.99 4.20 6.18
CA ASP A 107 -4.76 5.30 5.55
C ASP A 107 -4.33 5.54 4.10
N MET A 108 -3.02 5.47 3.82
CA MET A 108 -2.45 5.59 2.47
C MET A 108 -3.04 4.55 1.51
N LEU A 109 -3.21 3.33 2.01
CA LEU A 109 -3.65 2.16 1.25
C LEU A 109 -5.17 1.95 1.27
N SER A 110 -5.89 2.64 2.16
CA SER A 110 -7.33 2.52 2.37
C SER A 110 -8.00 3.88 2.11
N THR A 111 -7.95 4.34 0.86
CA THR A 111 -8.40 5.68 0.47
C THR A 111 -9.43 5.65 -0.65
N TYR A 112 -10.34 6.63 -0.63
CA TYR A 112 -11.20 6.96 -1.76
C TYR A 112 -10.64 8.13 -2.59
N SER A 113 -9.58 8.79 -2.12
CA SER A 113 -8.93 9.88 -2.84
C SER A 113 -8.13 9.35 -4.04
N VAL A 114 -7.91 10.22 -5.03
CA VAL A 114 -7.03 9.91 -6.16
C VAL A 114 -5.60 9.71 -5.66
N LEU A 115 -4.99 8.59 -6.07
CA LEU A 115 -3.60 8.27 -5.77
C LEU A 115 -2.71 8.55 -6.96
N TYR A 116 -1.64 9.30 -6.74
CA TYR A 116 -0.63 9.58 -7.74
C TYR A 116 0.69 8.87 -7.40
N LEU A 117 1.35 8.37 -8.43
CA LEU A 117 2.71 7.88 -8.35
C LEU A 117 3.63 8.79 -9.15
N TYR A 118 4.48 9.55 -8.47
CA TYR A 118 5.47 10.41 -9.10
C TYR A 118 6.72 9.61 -9.44
N ASP A 119 7.24 9.79 -10.66
CA ASP A 119 8.48 9.19 -11.15
C ASP A 119 9.66 10.10 -10.76
N VAL A 120 10.28 9.78 -9.63
CA VAL A 120 11.40 10.59 -9.11
C VAL A 120 12.64 10.38 -9.96
N ALA A 121 12.84 9.17 -10.49
CA ALA A 121 13.97 8.86 -11.37
C ALA A 121 13.96 9.68 -12.67
N ALA A 122 12.79 10.17 -13.10
CA ALA A 122 12.66 11.09 -14.23
C ALA A 122 13.08 12.56 -13.93
N ASN A 123 13.45 12.87 -12.69
CA ASN A 123 13.83 14.21 -12.23
C ASN A 123 15.25 14.18 -11.64
N PRO A 124 16.32 14.35 -12.45
CA PRO A 124 17.71 14.18 -12.02
C PRO A 124 18.14 15.11 -10.88
N ASP A 125 17.51 16.28 -10.76
CA ASP A 125 17.82 17.28 -9.73
C ASP A 125 17.15 16.97 -8.38
N SER A 126 16.36 15.90 -8.29
CA SER A 126 15.69 15.51 -7.06
C SER A 126 16.69 14.94 -6.04
N GLU A 127 16.68 15.50 -4.82
CA GLU A 127 17.45 14.97 -3.69
C GLU A 127 16.79 13.73 -3.03
N LEU A 128 15.57 13.38 -3.46
CA LEU A 128 14.86 12.23 -2.92
C LEU A 128 15.57 10.93 -3.31
N LYS A 129 15.97 10.16 -2.31
CA LYS A 129 16.54 8.82 -2.48
C LYS A 129 15.44 7.78 -2.67
N THR A 130 14.57 7.99 -3.65
CA THR A 130 13.48 7.07 -4.00
C THR A 130 13.28 7.03 -5.51
N ASP A 131 12.82 5.90 -6.07
CA ASP A 131 12.55 5.81 -7.51
C ASP A 131 11.15 6.35 -7.84
N TYR A 132 10.19 6.04 -6.97
CA TYR A 132 8.83 6.55 -7.05
C TYR A 132 8.36 7.11 -5.72
N LEU A 133 7.52 8.14 -5.78
CA LEU A 133 6.82 8.67 -4.61
C LEU A 133 5.32 8.49 -4.80
N LEU A 134 4.72 7.58 -4.03
CA LEU A 134 3.28 7.44 -3.93
C LEU A 134 2.76 8.59 -3.06
N VAL A 135 1.77 9.33 -3.54
CA VAL A 135 1.21 10.51 -2.88
C VAL A 135 -0.31 10.37 -2.78
N ASN A 136 -0.82 10.54 -1.56
CA ASN A 136 -2.25 10.56 -1.25
C ASN A 136 -2.64 11.88 -0.61
N HIS A 137 -3.53 12.60 -1.28
CA HIS A 137 -4.11 13.85 -0.77
C HIS A 137 -5.34 13.52 0.08
N LEU A 138 -5.17 13.60 1.39
CA LEU A 138 -6.28 13.60 2.34
C LEU A 138 -6.72 15.04 2.61
N GLU A 139 -7.82 15.24 3.34
CA GLU A 139 -8.37 16.57 3.62
C GLU A 139 -7.35 17.49 4.30
N GLU A 140 -6.79 17.06 5.43
CA GLU A 140 -5.90 17.87 6.29
C GLU A 140 -4.39 17.63 6.05
N MET A 141 -4.04 16.58 5.31
CA MET A 141 -2.65 16.14 5.17
C MET A 141 -2.39 15.45 3.83
N VAL A 142 -1.12 15.32 3.50
CA VAL A 142 -0.61 14.56 2.38
C VAL A 142 0.27 13.44 2.92
N LEU A 143 -0.06 12.21 2.55
CA LEU A 143 0.74 11.03 2.87
C LEU A 143 1.65 10.74 1.68
N GLN A 144 2.92 10.44 1.97
CA GLN A 144 3.94 10.24 0.96
C GLN A 144 4.73 8.97 1.29
N LEU A 145 4.71 8.00 0.39
CA LEU A 145 5.39 6.71 0.54
C LEU A 145 6.42 6.57 -0.59
N GLY A 146 7.69 6.62 -0.21
CA GLY A 146 8.82 6.39 -1.12
C GLY A 146 8.98 4.90 -1.40
N VAL A 147 9.15 4.59 -2.68
CA VAL A 147 9.29 3.25 -3.23
C VAL A 147 10.56 3.19 -4.07
N VAL A 148 11.47 2.29 -3.70
CA VAL A 148 12.76 2.08 -4.38
C VAL A 148 12.83 0.71 -5.02
N LYS A 149 13.53 0.63 -6.14
CA LYS A 149 13.80 -0.61 -6.86
C LYS A 149 14.74 -1.47 -6.03
N ALA A 150 14.41 -2.74 -5.89
CA ALA A 150 15.30 -3.70 -5.25
C ALA A 150 16.52 -3.95 -6.15
N GLU A 151 17.73 -3.79 -5.59
CA GLU A 151 18.96 -4.14 -6.27
C GLU A 151 19.04 -5.66 -6.54
N HIS A 152 19.68 -6.05 -7.64
CA HIS A 152 19.99 -7.44 -8.00
C HIS A 152 18.82 -8.40 -8.30
N LYS A 153 17.57 -7.91 -8.41
CA LYS A 153 16.45 -8.73 -8.90
C LYS A 153 16.26 -8.57 -10.42
N LYS A 154 16.15 -9.70 -11.14
CA LYS A 154 15.80 -9.72 -12.58
C LYS A 154 14.40 -9.15 -12.85
N LEU A 155 13.51 -9.25 -11.86
CA LEU A 155 12.15 -8.72 -11.91
C LEU A 155 12.11 -7.28 -11.39
N GLN A 156 11.22 -6.46 -11.95
CA GLN A 156 10.96 -5.10 -11.46
C GLN A 156 10.22 -5.12 -10.11
N VAL A 157 10.96 -5.45 -9.07
CA VAL A 157 10.50 -5.53 -7.68
C VAL A 157 10.97 -4.29 -6.95
N TYR A 158 10.08 -3.73 -6.14
CA TYR A 158 10.32 -2.53 -5.38
C TYR A 158 10.04 -2.76 -3.90
N HIS A 159 10.51 -1.87 -3.05
CA HIS A 159 10.23 -1.88 -1.61
C HIS A 159 10.04 -0.45 -1.09
N CYS A 160 9.19 -0.29 -0.09
CA CYS A 160 9.04 1.00 0.57
C CYS A 160 10.29 1.33 1.41
N ASN A 161 10.84 2.53 1.26
CA ASN A 161 12.01 2.98 2.02
C ASN A 161 11.77 4.23 2.88
N SER A 162 10.75 5.03 2.58
CA SER A 162 10.40 6.20 3.38
C SER A 162 8.90 6.39 3.48
N PHE A 163 8.42 6.79 4.65
CA PHE A 163 7.08 7.32 4.83
C PHE A 163 7.17 8.72 5.45
N MET A 164 6.34 9.63 4.96
CA MET A 164 6.27 11.03 5.38
C MET A 164 4.82 11.50 5.40
N VAL A 165 4.53 12.39 6.34
CA VAL A 165 3.23 13.05 6.48
C VAL A 165 3.46 14.54 6.50
N ALA A 166 2.80 15.25 5.61
CA ALA A 166 2.86 16.70 5.51
C ALA A 166 1.47 17.28 5.75
N TYR A 167 1.32 18.11 6.77
CA TYR A 167 0.04 18.72 7.12
C TYR A 167 -0.20 19.96 6.24
N LYS A 168 -1.38 20.08 5.63
CA LYS A 168 -1.67 21.15 4.66
C LYS A 168 -1.69 22.56 5.25
N LYS A 169 -1.83 22.67 6.57
CA LYS A 169 -1.65 23.94 7.29
C LYS A 169 -0.23 24.52 7.19
N ASN A 170 0.75 23.72 6.77
CA ASN A 170 2.13 24.16 6.57
C ASN A 170 2.31 24.61 5.11
N GLU A 171 3.01 25.71 4.87
CA GLU A 171 3.20 26.30 3.52
C GLU A 171 3.89 25.34 2.52
N ASP A 172 4.77 24.47 3.02
CA ASP A 172 5.58 23.57 2.20
C ASP A 172 5.12 22.10 2.26
N TYR A 173 3.81 21.87 2.41
CA TYR A 173 3.27 20.51 2.55
C TYR A 173 3.51 19.60 1.32
N ASP A 174 3.76 20.19 0.16
CA ASP A 174 3.98 19.54 -1.13
C ASP A 174 5.43 19.59 -1.61
N LEU A 175 6.36 20.11 -0.80
CA LEU A 175 7.76 20.38 -1.17
C LEU A 175 8.45 19.21 -1.90
N HIS A 176 8.20 17.97 -1.47
CA HIS A 176 8.87 16.80 -2.04
C HIS A 176 8.37 16.39 -3.43
N TYR A 177 7.20 16.85 -3.86
CA TYR A 177 6.64 16.47 -5.16
C TYR A 177 6.22 17.65 -6.04
N ARG A 178 6.18 18.88 -5.50
CA ARG A 178 5.81 20.11 -6.23
C ARG A 178 6.57 20.27 -7.56
N ASN A 179 7.85 19.89 -7.57
CA ASN A 179 8.73 20.02 -8.74
C ASN A 179 8.87 18.73 -9.56
N LEU A 180 8.18 17.65 -9.18
CA LEU A 180 8.23 16.39 -9.92
C LEU A 180 7.26 16.46 -11.10
N THR A 181 7.79 16.41 -12.31
CA THR A 181 6.99 16.65 -13.53
C THR A 181 6.25 15.40 -14.00
N GLN A 182 6.89 14.24 -13.91
CA GLN A 182 6.34 12.97 -14.37
C GLN A 182 5.60 12.25 -13.24
N HIS A 183 4.32 11.98 -13.46
CA HIS A 183 3.47 11.29 -12.51
C HIS A 183 2.38 10.49 -13.23
N TYR A 184 1.83 9.51 -12.52
CA TYR A 184 0.79 8.62 -13.02
C TYR A 184 -0.36 8.56 -12.04
N GLU A 185 -1.59 8.70 -12.52
CA GLU A 185 -2.75 8.29 -11.75
C GLU A 185 -2.76 6.77 -11.61
N ILE A 186 -2.90 6.29 -10.39
CA ILE A 186 -2.98 4.86 -10.12
C ILE A 186 -4.39 4.40 -10.47
N SER A 187 -4.46 3.37 -11.31
CA SER A 187 -5.74 2.81 -11.72
C SER A 187 -6.31 1.84 -10.68
N LYS A 188 -5.44 1.03 -10.05
CA LYS A 188 -5.80 -0.04 -9.12
C LYS A 188 -4.62 -0.41 -8.23
N ILE A 189 -4.88 -0.79 -6.98
CA ILE A 189 -3.89 -1.47 -6.12
C ILE A 189 -4.48 -2.81 -5.69
N VAL A 190 -3.76 -3.89 -5.99
CA VAL A 190 -4.09 -5.24 -5.53
C VAL A 190 -3.13 -5.62 -4.41
N ARG A 191 -3.68 -6.01 -3.27
CA ARG A 191 -2.93 -6.57 -2.14
C ARG A 191 -3.01 -8.08 -2.19
N GLU A 192 -1.87 -8.76 -2.17
CA GLU A 192 -1.78 -10.23 -2.10
C GLU A 192 -1.12 -10.65 -0.79
N ASP A 193 -1.77 -11.51 -0.01
CA ASP A 193 -1.14 -12.09 1.18
C ASP A 193 -0.03 -13.08 0.78
N LYS A 194 1.18 -12.90 1.31
CA LYS A 194 2.37 -13.65 0.87
C LYS A 194 2.32 -15.14 1.15
N ILE A 195 1.61 -15.53 2.21
CA ILE A 195 1.55 -16.93 2.67
C ILE A 195 0.45 -17.66 1.93
N THR A 196 -0.72 -17.06 1.89
CA THR A 196 -1.95 -17.67 1.38
C THR A 196 -2.19 -17.38 -0.10
N LYS A 197 -1.41 -16.48 -0.70
CA LYS A 197 -1.48 -16.09 -2.12
C LYS A 197 -2.84 -15.58 -2.57
N ARG A 198 -3.63 -15.04 -1.64
CA ARG A 198 -4.95 -14.50 -1.95
C ARG A 198 -4.86 -12.99 -2.15
N SER A 199 -5.56 -12.52 -3.16
CA SER A 199 -5.54 -11.14 -3.61
C SER A 199 -6.85 -10.43 -3.31
N GLU A 200 -6.78 -9.12 -3.12
CA GLU A 200 -7.92 -8.24 -2.92
C GLU A 200 -7.60 -6.87 -3.53
N VAL A 201 -8.55 -6.28 -4.25
CA VAL A 201 -8.46 -4.90 -4.70
C VAL A 201 -8.72 -3.99 -3.51
N ILE A 202 -7.69 -3.26 -3.08
CA ILE A 202 -7.79 -2.32 -1.94
C ILE A 202 -7.95 -0.86 -2.38
N TYR A 203 -7.72 -0.60 -3.67
CA TYR A 203 -7.93 0.70 -4.28
C TYR A 203 -8.26 0.55 -5.76
N GLN A 204 -9.19 1.36 -6.26
CA GLN A 204 -9.52 1.45 -7.68
C GLN A 204 -9.99 2.88 -8.00
N SER A 205 -9.38 3.50 -9.02
CA SER A 205 -9.80 4.81 -9.53
C SER A 205 -11.20 4.73 -10.13
N MET A 206 -11.94 5.85 -10.13
CA MET A 206 -13.28 5.92 -10.73
C MET A 206 -13.26 5.52 -12.22
N GLU A 207 -12.25 5.94 -12.98
CA GLU A 207 -12.14 5.60 -14.40
C GLU A 207 -11.79 4.11 -14.62
N ALA A 208 -11.04 3.48 -13.72
CA ALA A 208 -10.81 2.04 -13.77
C ALA A 208 -12.07 1.24 -13.40
N GLU A 209 -12.85 1.72 -12.43
CA GLU A 209 -14.13 1.12 -12.05
C GLU A 209 -15.12 1.17 -13.21
N LYS A 210 -15.34 2.35 -13.83
CA LYS A 210 -16.23 2.50 -14.99
C LYS A 210 -15.85 1.54 -16.13
N ARG A 211 -14.55 1.46 -16.45
CA ARG A 211 -14.05 0.55 -17.49
C ARG A 211 -14.29 -0.92 -17.16
N GLU A 212 -14.14 -1.30 -15.88
CA GLU A 212 -14.40 -2.67 -15.45
C GLU A 212 -15.89 -3.01 -15.54
N LEU A 213 -16.78 -2.13 -15.07
CA LEU A 213 -18.23 -2.32 -15.18
C LEU A 213 -18.66 -2.49 -16.63
N MET A 214 -18.16 -1.64 -17.54
CA MET A 214 -18.40 -1.77 -18.98
C MET A 214 -17.82 -3.07 -19.56
N GLY A 215 -16.67 -3.52 -19.05
CA GLY A 215 -16.06 -4.78 -19.45
C GLY A 215 -16.90 -6.00 -19.06
N ILE A 216 -17.44 -6.00 -17.85
CA ILE A 216 -18.36 -7.02 -17.35
C ILE A 216 -19.61 -7.05 -18.21
N GLU A 217 -20.23 -5.90 -18.48
CA GLU A 217 -21.39 -5.79 -19.35
C GLU A 217 -21.13 -6.39 -20.74
N LYS A 218 -20.02 -5.99 -21.39
CA LYS A 218 -19.62 -6.53 -22.70
C LYS A 218 -19.40 -8.04 -22.67
N MET A 219 -18.80 -8.57 -21.62
CA MET A 219 -18.61 -10.01 -21.44
C MET A 219 -19.97 -10.73 -21.37
N LEU A 220 -20.93 -10.20 -20.60
CA LEU A 220 -22.27 -10.78 -20.49
C LEU A 220 -23.01 -10.75 -21.83
N VAL A 221 -22.99 -9.60 -22.53
CA VAL A 221 -23.61 -9.45 -23.86
C VAL A 221 -23.01 -10.45 -24.86
N SER A 222 -21.68 -10.60 -24.88
CA SER A 222 -20.99 -11.52 -25.79
C SER A 222 -21.33 -12.99 -25.52
N ALA A 223 -21.70 -13.31 -24.29
CA ALA A 223 -22.13 -14.62 -23.86
C ALA A 223 -23.65 -14.85 -23.98
N SER A 224 -24.39 -13.91 -24.59
CA SER A 224 -25.86 -13.92 -24.65
C SER A 224 -26.52 -14.03 -23.27
N VAL A 225 -25.86 -13.55 -22.22
CA VAL A 225 -26.41 -13.49 -20.87
C VAL A 225 -27.20 -12.18 -20.71
N PRO A 226 -28.47 -12.22 -20.26
CA PRO A 226 -29.25 -11.02 -20.01
C PRO A 226 -28.50 -10.06 -19.07
N VAL A 227 -28.31 -8.83 -19.54
CA VAL A 227 -27.64 -7.79 -18.77
C VAL A 227 -28.57 -7.28 -17.68
N ASN A 228 -28.11 -7.37 -16.44
CA ASN A 228 -28.80 -6.83 -15.27
C ASN A 228 -27.79 -6.04 -14.43
N GLU A 229 -28.12 -4.79 -14.09
CA GLU A 229 -27.26 -3.92 -13.29
C GLU A 229 -26.88 -4.55 -11.94
N LYS A 230 -27.79 -5.29 -11.31
CA LYS A 230 -27.50 -6.02 -10.06
C LYS A 230 -26.45 -7.09 -10.27
N LEU A 231 -26.52 -7.81 -11.39
CA LEU A 231 -25.56 -8.87 -11.72
C LEU A 231 -24.19 -8.28 -12.04
N ILE A 232 -24.13 -7.19 -12.82
CA ILE A 232 -22.88 -6.48 -13.11
C ILE A 232 -22.22 -6.06 -11.79
N LYS A 233 -22.96 -5.41 -10.88
CA LYS A 233 -22.44 -4.98 -9.58
C LYS A 233 -22.00 -6.16 -8.71
N ALA A 234 -22.69 -7.30 -8.76
CA ALA A 234 -22.30 -8.51 -8.03
C ALA A 234 -20.98 -9.09 -8.55
N ILE A 235 -20.81 -9.20 -9.88
CA ILE A 235 -19.56 -9.65 -10.51
C ILE A 235 -18.42 -8.68 -10.18
N PHE A 236 -18.67 -7.37 -10.26
CA PHE A 236 -17.68 -6.37 -9.92
C PHE A 236 -17.19 -6.51 -8.47
N ARG A 237 -18.10 -6.70 -7.51
CA ARG A 237 -17.75 -6.95 -6.11
C ARG A 237 -16.95 -8.23 -5.92
N LEU A 238 -17.24 -9.30 -6.68
CA LEU A 238 -16.43 -10.52 -6.67
C LEU A 238 -15.01 -10.25 -7.17
N ASN A 239 -14.87 -9.52 -8.27
CA ASN A 239 -13.57 -9.18 -8.83
C ASN A 239 -12.73 -8.38 -7.82
N GLN A 240 -13.35 -7.39 -7.17
CA GLN A 240 -12.70 -6.62 -6.11
C GLN A 240 -12.28 -7.51 -4.95
N LYS A 241 -13.17 -8.37 -4.46
CA LYS A 241 -12.93 -9.23 -3.30
C LYS A 241 -11.78 -10.21 -3.50
N PHE A 242 -11.66 -10.76 -4.71
CA PHE A 242 -10.67 -11.80 -5.03
C PHE A 242 -9.46 -11.27 -5.82
N GLY A 243 -9.44 -9.98 -6.15
CA GLY A 243 -8.30 -9.34 -6.81
C GLY A 243 -8.10 -9.74 -8.27
N GLU A 244 -9.10 -10.36 -8.91
CA GLU A 244 -9.01 -10.92 -10.27
C GLU A 244 -10.25 -10.62 -11.09
N TYR A 245 -10.10 -10.58 -12.42
CA TYR A 245 -11.23 -10.47 -13.33
C TYR A 245 -11.79 -11.87 -13.59
N HIS A 246 -12.98 -12.17 -13.08
CA HIS A 246 -13.62 -13.46 -13.34
C HIS A 246 -14.10 -13.53 -14.80
N THR A 247 -13.73 -14.61 -15.48
CA THR A 247 -14.27 -14.95 -16.80
C THR A 247 -15.63 -15.62 -16.68
N LEU A 248 -16.35 -15.77 -17.80
CA LEU A 248 -17.63 -16.48 -17.82
C LEU A 248 -17.54 -17.91 -17.26
N ASP A 249 -16.47 -18.64 -17.59
CA ASP A 249 -16.24 -20.01 -17.10
C ASP A 249 -16.05 -20.03 -15.58
N MET A 250 -15.25 -19.11 -15.05
CA MET A 250 -15.03 -18.97 -13.61
C MET A 250 -16.33 -18.63 -12.88
N LEU A 251 -17.13 -17.72 -13.44
CA LEU A 251 -18.44 -17.35 -12.88
C LEU A 251 -19.44 -18.51 -12.90
N SER A 252 -19.32 -19.42 -13.86
CA SER A 252 -20.17 -20.60 -13.98
C SER A 252 -19.82 -21.71 -13.00
N ASP A 253 -18.55 -21.77 -12.55
CA ASP A 253 -18.10 -22.71 -11.52
C ASP A 253 -18.36 -22.18 -10.09
N SER A 254 -19.61 -22.29 -9.65
CA SER A 254 -20.02 -21.87 -8.31
C SER A 254 -19.24 -22.57 -7.19
N GLU A 255 -18.83 -23.82 -7.38
CA GLU A 255 -18.04 -24.54 -6.37
C GLU A 255 -16.65 -23.94 -6.20
N GLN A 256 -15.99 -23.61 -7.31
CA GLN A 256 -14.67 -23.00 -7.28
C GLN A 256 -14.71 -21.62 -6.62
N ILE A 257 -15.74 -20.82 -6.87
CA ILE A 257 -15.89 -19.50 -6.21
C ILE A 257 -16.13 -19.67 -4.71
N ILE A 258 -17.00 -20.60 -4.29
CA ILE A 258 -17.25 -20.86 -2.87
C ILE A 258 -15.96 -21.30 -2.15
N LYS A 259 -15.12 -22.13 -2.78
CA LYS A 259 -13.83 -22.56 -2.23
C LYS A 259 -12.86 -21.39 -1.95
N LYS A 260 -13.05 -20.22 -2.55
CA LYS A 260 -12.25 -19.01 -2.27
C LYS A 260 -12.66 -18.27 -1.00
N CYS A 261 -13.87 -18.49 -0.48
CA CYS A 261 -14.39 -17.82 0.71
C CYS A 261 -13.59 -18.20 1.98
N ARG A 262 -13.39 -17.23 2.89
CA ARG A 262 -12.71 -17.47 4.18
C ARG A 262 -13.59 -17.27 5.40
N ASN A 263 -14.65 -16.50 5.23
CA ASN A 263 -15.47 -16.03 6.33
C ASN A 263 -16.92 -15.87 5.85
N LYS A 264 -17.82 -15.70 6.81
CA LYS A 264 -19.26 -15.57 6.54
C LYS A 264 -19.62 -14.39 5.62
N ARG A 265 -18.80 -13.33 5.58
CA ARG A 265 -19.04 -12.17 4.68
C ARG A 265 -18.69 -12.51 3.24
N ASP A 266 -17.56 -13.20 3.01
CA ASP A 266 -17.20 -13.69 1.68
C ASP A 266 -18.28 -14.66 1.17
N GLU A 267 -18.73 -15.58 2.03
CA GLU A 267 -19.79 -16.53 1.69
C GLU A 267 -21.10 -15.83 1.35
N ALA A 268 -21.48 -14.79 2.11
CA ALA A 268 -22.69 -14.02 1.83
C ALA A 268 -22.59 -13.34 0.46
N LEU A 269 -21.47 -12.68 0.17
CA LEU A 269 -21.23 -12.02 -1.12
C LEU A 269 -21.30 -13.02 -2.29
N VAL A 270 -20.69 -14.20 -2.14
CA VAL A 270 -20.72 -15.25 -3.16
C VAL A 270 -22.12 -15.84 -3.32
N LYS A 271 -22.85 -16.07 -2.23
CA LYS A 271 -24.24 -16.57 -2.28
C LYS A 271 -25.18 -15.58 -2.96
N ASP A 272 -25.05 -14.29 -2.67
CA ASP A 272 -25.82 -13.23 -3.32
C ASP A 272 -25.57 -13.23 -4.84
N PHE A 273 -24.30 -13.35 -5.24
CA PHE A 273 -23.95 -13.51 -6.65
C PHE A 273 -24.58 -14.79 -7.26
N ILE A 274 -24.44 -15.94 -6.61
CA ILE A 274 -24.95 -17.22 -7.12
C ILE A 274 -26.47 -17.17 -7.31
N SER A 275 -27.22 -16.52 -6.41
CA SER A 275 -28.67 -16.32 -6.58
C SER A 275 -28.97 -15.56 -7.87
N LEU A 276 -28.34 -14.41 -8.07
CA LEU A 276 -28.50 -13.61 -9.29
C LEU A 276 -28.03 -14.36 -10.55
N TRP A 277 -27.01 -15.21 -10.42
CA TRP A 277 -26.45 -16.01 -11.49
C TRP A 277 -27.32 -17.23 -11.86
N ARG A 278 -28.22 -17.68 -10.99
CA ARG A 278 -29.16 -18.79 -11.25
C ARG A 278 -30.55 -18.29 -11.67
N GLU A 279 -30.99 -17.15 -11.15
CA GLU A 279 -32.23 -16.51 -11.61
C GLU A 279 -32.22 -16.23 -13.13
N ARG A 280 -31.04 -16.10 -13.73
CA ARG A 280 -30.90 -15.97 -15.19
C ARG A 280 -31.09 -17.29 -15.95
N THR A 281 -30.90 -18.45 -15.30
CA THR A 281 -31.04 -19.79 -15.92
C THR A 281 -32.43 -20.37 -15.78
N ASP A 282 -33.20 -19.96 -14.78
CA ASP A 282 -34.56 -20.47 -14.52
C ASP A 282 -35.66 -19.74 -15.34
N GLY A 283 -35.26 -18.79 -16.18
CA GLY A 283 -36.13 -18.04 -17.10
C GLY A 283 -36.05 -18.49 -18.57
N ILE A 284 -35.47 -19.67 -18.85
CA ILE A 284 -35.44 -20.32 -20.17
C ILE A 284 -36.25 -21.60 -20.11
#